data_AF-A0AAV0WAI8-F1
#
_entry.id   AF-A0AAV0WAI8-F1
#
_cell.length_a   1.000
_cell.length_b   1.000
_cell.length_c   1.000
_cell.angle_alpha   90.00
_cell.angle_beta   90.00
_cell.angle_gamma   90.00
#
_symmetry.space_group_name_H-M   'P 1'
#
loop_
_entity.id
_entity.type
_entity.pdbx_description
1 polymer ?
#
loop_
_entity_poly.entity_id
_entity_poly.type
_entity_poly.pdbx_seq_one_letter_code
_entity_poly.pdbx_strand_id
1 'polypeptide(L)'
;MYYAGLQAKIKEANPLAKFVPCSAHSLNLVGTNAVDCCTQAVLFFDLLQNVYTFFTASTHRWKVLNASVKGLSETRWSARDNACQSLNKNWSLIINALNVINNDDTMRKHLLEMKLVEFSTRPSKETTVEYSDFKVKTYFVVLDQLRSQLEKRNEKYGNLLKNYNFFFKLTEMTSIKVRKNAEILQNEYKDDLSTLFANECVHFRSHLLSIGDEAPKTIQDMCGVLRKNDLIGMYPYIDVSLRMLLCTPVSNCLTERSFSCLKRVKTYLRSCISAERLSDLAIMNIEFDVTAKIEFDDIINEFATLQSRRKI
;
A
#
# COMPACT_ATOMS: atom_id res chain seq x y z
N MET A 1 12.69 -11.55 -5.06
CA MET A 1 13.53 -12.47 -4.25
C MET A 1 13.65 -12.08 -2.76
N TYR A 2 13.54 -10.81 -2.35
CA TYR A 2 13.81 -10.43 -0.94
C TYR A 2 12.67 -10.68 0.07
N TYR A 3 11.39 -10.66 -0.35
CA TYR A 3 10.25 -10.70 0.57
C TYR A 3 9.97 -12.10 1.15
N ALA A 4 10.09 -13.14 0.32
CA ALA A 4 9.96 -14.53 0.75
C ALA A 4 11.09 -14.93 1.75
N GLY A 5 12.27 -14.31 1.63
CA GLY A 5 13.41 -14.57 2.51
C GLY A 5 13.22 -14.00 3.92
N LEU A 6 12.75 -12.76 4.08
CA LEU A 6 12.56 -12.20 5.42
C LEU A 6 11.39 -12.88 6.16
N GLN A 7 10.26 -13.07 5.49
CA GLN A 7 9.12 -13.74 6.11
C GLN A 7 9.50 -15.15 6.57
N ALA A 8 10.29 -15.88 5.78
CA ALA A 8 10.82 -17.19 6.17
C ALA A 8 11.72 -17.10 7.41
N LYS A 9 12.66 -16.14 7.46
CA LYS A 9 13.54 -15.94 8.63
C LYS A 9 12.78 -15.56 9.91
N ILE A 10 11.76 -14.70 9.81
CA ILE A 10 10.93 -14.35 10.97
C ILE A 10 10.12 -15.56 11.43
N LYS A 11 9.60 -16.39 10.50
CA LYS A 11 8.92 -17.64 10.86
C LYS A 11 9.84 -18.68 11.49
N GLU A 12 11.11 -18.71 11.08
CA GLU A 12 12.13 -19.56 11.69
C GLU A 12 12.38 -19.16 13.15
N ALA A 13 12.44 -17.85 13.43
CA ALA A 13 12.59 -17.33 14.78
C ALA A 13 11.30 -17.42 15.62
N ASN A 14 10.13 -17.23 14.99
CA ASN A 14 8.82 -17.32 15.63
C ASN A 14 7.79 -17.97 14.68
N PRO A 15 7.50 -19.28 14.85
CA PRO A 15 6.52 -20.00 14.03
C PRO A 15 5.09 -19.45 14.11
N LEU A 16 4.73 -18.76 15.20
CA LEU A 16 3.41 -18.16 15.42
C LEU A 16 3.25 -16.80 14.74
N ALA A 17 4.30 -16.26 14.12
CA ALA A 17 4.23 -14.99 13.39
C ALA A 17 3.24 -15.08 12.22
N LYS A 18 2.12 -14.37 12.34
CA LYS A 18 1.10 -14.24 11.30
C LYS A 18 1.45 -13.08 10.36
N PHE A 19 1.27 -13.31 9.06
CA PHE A 19 1.52 -12.31 8.02
C PHE A 19 0.24 -12.03 7.26
N VAL A 20 -0.10 -10.75 7.13
CA VAL A 20 -1.23 -10.30 6.34
C VAL A 20 -0.71 -9.32 5.27
N PRO A 21 -1.10 -9.47 4.00
CA PRO A 21 -0.63 -8.56 2.97
C PRO A 21 -0.95 -7.10 3.32
N CYS A 22 -0.08 -6.15 3.00
CA CYS A 22 -0.38 -4.72 3.17
C CYS A 22 -1.69 -4.35 2.46
N SER A 23 -2.56 -3.57 3.09
CA SER A 23 -3.85 -3.18 2.50
C SER A 23 -3.68 -2.29 1.27
N ALA A 24 -2.72 -1.37 1.28
CA ALA A 24 -2.42 -0.53 0.12
C ALA A 24 -1.90 -1.35 -1.07
N HIS A 25 -0.96 -2.27 -0.84
CA HIS A 25 -0.47 -3.17 -1.88
C HIS A 25 -1.57 -4.13 -2.37
N SER A 26 -2.40 -4.64 -1.46
CA SER A 26 -3.55 -5.48 -1.76
C SER A 26 -4.53 -4.76 -2.70
N LEU A 27 -4.89 -3.52 -2.40
CA LEU A 27 -5.77 -2.70 -3.25
C LEU A 27 -5.14 -2.40 -4.61
N ASN A 28 -3.83 -2.16 -4.67
CA ASN A 28 -3.11 -1.99 -5.93
C ASN A 28 -3.23 -3.23 -6.83
N LEU A 29 -3.04 -4.42 -6.24
CA LEU A 29 -3.18 -5.69 -6.95
C LEU A 29 -4.63 -6.00 -7.34
N VAL A 30 -5.62 -5.60 -6.53
CA VAL A 30 -7.05 -5.72 -6.88
C VAL A 30 -7.32 -4.96 -8.16
N GLY A 31 -6.90 -3.70 -8.24
CA GLY A 31 -7.09 -2.87 -9.43
C GLY A 31 -6.40 -3.45 -10.67
N THR A 32 -5.15 -3.91 -10.51
CA THR A 32 -4.38 -4.54 -11.58
C THR A 32 -5.09 -5.78 -12.13
N ASN A 33 -5.43 -6.73 -11.25
CA ASN A 33 -6.12 -7.95 -11.65
C ASN A 33 -7.53 -7.70 -12.21
N ALA A 34 -8.18 -6.60 -11.81
CA ALA A 34 -9.50 -6.22 -12.30
C ALA A 34 -9.45 -5.68 -13.73
N VAL A 35 -8.39 -4.99 -14.13
CA VAL A 35 -8.24 -4.52 -15.51
C VAL A 35 -7.66 -5.59 -16.43
N ASP A 36 -6.68 -6.35 -15.93
CA ASP A 36 -5.97 -7.35 -16.74
C ASP A 36 -6.87 -8.50 -17.20
N CYS A 37 -8.06 -8.66 -16.61
CA CYS A 37 -9.05 -9.63 -17.07
C CYS A 37 -9.78 -9.20 -18.35
N CYS A 38 -9.64 -7.95 -18.80
CA CYS A 38 -10.31 -7.43 -19.98
C CYS A 38 -9.30 -6.81 -20.95
N THR A 39 -9.12 -7.45 -22.11
CA THR A 39 -8.20 -6.99 -23.16
C THR A 39 -8.48 -5.56 -23.60
N GLN A 40 -9.75 -5.15 -23.70
CA GLN A 40 -10.09 -3.77 -24.10
C GLN A 40 -9.63 -2.73 -23.08
N ALA A 41 -9.75 -3.04 -21.79
CA ALA A 41 -9.27 -2.17 -20.72
C ALA A 41 -7.73 -2.10 -20.71
N VAL A 42 -7.05 -3.23 -20.91
CA VAL A 42 -5.58 -3.30 -21.02
C VAL A 42 -5.10 -2.45 -22.20
N LEU A 43 -5.67 -2.64 -23.39
CA LEU A 43 -5.31 -1.88 -24.60
C LEU A 43 -5.50 -0.37 -24.42
N PHE A 44 -6.56 0.04 -23.72
CA PHE A 44 -6.78 1.46 -23.40
C PHE A 44 -5.68 2.03 -22.50
N PHE A 45 -5.30 1.32 -21.44
CA PHE A 45 -4.24 1.79 -20.54
C PHE A 45 -2.85 1.75 -21.20
N ASP A 46 -2.59 0.77 -22.05
CA ASP A 46 -1.36 0.71 -22.86
C ASP A 46 -1.28 1.91 -23.81
N LEU A 47 -2.38 2.23 -24.49
CA LEU A 47 -2.47 3.43 -25.34
C LEU A 47 -2.18 4.70 -24.53
N LEU A 48 -2.82 4.84 -23.37
CA LEU A 48 -2.61 5.99 -22.50
C LEU A 48 -1.13 6.14 -22.12
N GLN A 49 -0.49 5.02 -21.73
CA GLN A 49 0.92 5.00 -21.38
C GLN A 49 1.82 5.32 -22.58
N ASN A 50 1.45 4.86 -23.78
CA ASN A 50 2.17 5.14 -25.01
C ASN A 50 2.11 6.64 -25.36
N VAL A 51 0.94 7.27 -25.23
CA VAL A 51 0.79 8.72 -25.43
C VAL A 51 1.68 9.49 -24.46
N TYR A 52 1.66 9.13 -23.16
CA TYR A 52 2.54 9.75 -22.18
C TYR A 52 4.02 9.57 -22.51
N THR A 53 4.45 8.36 -22.83
CA THR A 53 5.85 8.03 -23.15
C THR A 53 6.29 8.73 -24.43
N PHE A 54 5.41 8.85 -25.42
CA PHE A 54 5.67 9.58 -26.66
C PHE A 54 5.98 11.05 -26.37
N PHE A 55 5.11 11.78 -25.66
CA PHE A 55 5.36 13.19 -25.41
C PHE A 55 6.52 13.45 -24.44
N THR A 56 6.68 12.63 -23.40
CA THR A 56 7.73 12.85 -22.39
C THR A 56 9.13 12.46 -22.85
N ALA A 57 9.27 11.55 -23.82
CA ALA A 57 10.57 11.15 -24.33
C ALA A 57 11.25 12.21 -25.22
N SER A 58 10.63 13.35 -25.50
CA SER A 58 11.26 14.44 -26.26
C SER A 58 10.79 15.81 -25.78
N THR A 59 11.75 16.68 -25.48
CA THR A 59 11.49 18.09 -25.11
C THR A 59 10.83 18.86 -26.24
N HIS A 60 11.09 18.51 -27.50
CA HIS A 60 10.42 19.11 -28.66
C HIS A 60 8.95 18.71 -28.71
N ARG A 61 8.65 17.40 -28.64
CA ARG A 61 7.25 16.89 -28.64
C ARG A 61 6.46 17.44 -27.45
N TRP A 62 7.08 17.51 -26.28
CA TRP A 62 6.47 18.10 -25.09
C TRP A 62 6.10 19.57 -25.29
N LYS A 63 6.97 20.37 -25.94
CA LYS A 63 6.68 21.77 -26.28
C LYS A 63 5.52 21.91 -27.26
N VAL A 64 5.45 21.06 -28.28
CA VAL A 64 4.36 21.08 -29.28
C VAL A 64 3.00 20.80 -28.63
N LEU A 65 2.95 19.91 -27.63
CA LEU A 65 1.71 19.61 -26.91
C LEU A 65 1.17 20.80 -26.10
N ASN A 66 2.06 21.58 -25.49
CA ASN A 66 1.72 22.71 -24.62
C ASN A 66 0.66 22.38 -23.53
N ALA A 67 0.68 21.15 -23.01
CA ALA A 67 -0.24 20.65 -21.99
C ALA A 67 0.43 19.60 -21.10
N SER A 68 -0.22 19.23 -20.00
CA SER A 68 0.28 18.19 -19.08
C SER A 68 -0.36 16.83 -19.39
N VAL A 69 0.46 15.83 -19.69
CA VAL A 69 0.04 14.41 -19.71
C VAL A 69 0.57 13.71 -18.48
N LYS A 70 -0.19 12.76 -17.94
CA LYS A 70 0.24 11.92 -16.82
C LYS A 70 0.34 10.47 -17.27
N GLY A 71 1.39 9.80 -16.81
CA GLY A 71 1.61 8.37 -17.04
C GLY A 71 0.99 7.51 -15.96
N LEU A 72 1.01 6.21 -16.21
CA LEU A 72 0.60 5.19 -15.25
C LEU A 72 1.68 5.00 -14.19
N SER A 73 1.26 4.47 -13.04
CA SER A 73 2.18 4.02 -12.00
C SER A 73 2.02 2.52 -11.80
N GLU A 74 3.15 1.81 -11.81
CA GLU A 74 3.21 0.38 -11.45
C GLU A 74 2.88 0.17 -9.97
N THR A 75 3.25 1.14 -9.13
CA THR A 75 3.15 1.02 -7.66
C THR A 75 1.88 1.64 -7.08
N ARG A 76 1.17 2.48 -7.85
CA ARG A 76 -0.02 3.21 -7.40
C ARG A 76 -1.12 3.15 -8.44
N TRP A 77 -2.03 2.20 -8.27
CA TRP A 77 -3.16 1.98 -9.17
C TRP A 77 -4.02 3.23 -9.35
N SER A 78 -4.24 4.01 -8.27
CA SER A 78 -4.98 5.26 -8.28
C SER A 78 -4.40 6.35 -9.20
N ALA A 79 -3.15 6.21 -9.67
CA ALA A 79 -2.59 7.11 -10.68
C ALA A 79 -3.32 7.00 -12.03
N ARG A 80 -3.97 5.87 -12.32
CA ARG A 80 -4.76 5.67 -13.56
C ARG A 80 -5.90 6.67 -13.69
N ASP A 81 -6.61 6.97 -12.60
CA ASP A 81 -7.69 7.96 -12.60
C ASP A 81 -7.15 9.35 -12.99
N ASN A 82 -6.06 9.78 -12.33
CA ASN A 82 -5.37 11.02 -12.69
C ASN A 82 -4.93 11.06 -14.15
N ALA A 83 -4.45 9.94 -14.68
CA ALA A 83 -4.02 9.82 -16.05
C ALA A 83 -5.19 9.92 -17.04
N CYS A 84 -6.30 9.22 -16.77
CA CYS A 84 -7.53 9.30 -17.56
C CYS A 84 -8.10 10.72 -17.56
N GLN A 85 -8.16 11.39 -16.40
CA GLN A 85 -8.62 12.77 -16.32
C GLN A 85 -7.72 13.72 -17.10
N SER A 86 -6.40 13.53 -17.01
CA SER A 86 -5.41 14.32 -17.76
C SER A 86 -5.57 14.14 -19.27
N LEU A 87 -5.78 12.90 -19.72
CA LEU A 87 -6.00 12.55 -21.13
C LEU A 87 -7.30 13.19 -21.65
N ASN A 88 -8.40 13.06 -20.91
CA ASN A 88 -9.70 13.59 -21.31
C ASN A 88 -9.71 15.13 -21.38
N LYS A 89 -9.13 15.80 -20.38
CA LYS A 89 -9.03 17.28 -20.36
C LYS A 89 -8.21 17.82 -21.52
N ASN A 90 -7.15 17.13 -21.92
CA ASN A 90 -6.20 17.61 -22.92
C ASN A 90 -6.37 16.90 -24.28
N TRP A 91 -7.48 16.19 -24.50
CA TRP A 91 -7.67 15.34 -25.68
C TRP A 91 -7.53 16.12 -27.01
N SER A 92 -8.18 17.28 -27.11
CA SER A 92 -8.10 18.13 -28.31
C SER A 92 -6.68 18.61 -28.60
N LEU A 93 -5.95 19.03 -27.56
CA LEU A 93 -4.55 19.47 -27.68
C LEU A 93 -3.63 18.33 -28.09
N ILE A 94 -3.86 17.13 -27.55
CA ILE A 94 -3.10 15.92 -27.91
C ILE A 94 -3.30 15.59 -29.39
N ILE A 95 -4.54 15.57 -29.88
CA ILE A 95 -4.83 15.30 -31.29
C ILE A 95 -4.21 16.36 -32.20
N ASN A 96 -4.34 17.65 -31.85
CA ASN A 96 -3.72 18.73 -32.63
C ASN A 96 -2.19 18.59 -32.67
N ALA A 97 -1.56 18.30 -31.54
CA ALA A 97 -0.11 18.10 -31.48
C ALA A 97 0.33 16.89 -32.30
N LEU A 98 -0.40 15.77 -32.25
CA LEU A 98 -0.12 14.59 -33.07
C LEU A 98 -0.26 14.89 -34.57
N ASN A 99 -1.26 15.66 -34.98
CA ASN A 99 -1.45 16.07 -36.37
C ASN A 99 -0.30 16.97 -36.87
N VAL A 100 0.15 17.92 -36.04
CA VAL A 100 1.33 18.76 -36.35
C VAL A 100 2.58 17.90 -36.51
N ILE A 101 2.79 16.92 -35.63
CA ILE A 101 3.95 16.01 -35.68
C ILE A 101 3.87 15.05 -36.87
N ASN A 102 2.66 14.62 -37.28
CA ASN A 102 2.46 13.72 -38.42
C ASN A 102 2.78 14.38 -39.77
N ASN A 103 2.64 15.70 -39.85
CA ASN A 103 2.97 16.48 -41.05
C ASN A 103 4.49 16.76 -41.19
N ASP A 104 5.29 16.36 -40.21
CA ASP A 104 6.75 16.41 -40.25
C ASP A 104 7.30 15.00 -40.57
N ASP A 105 7.80 14.82 -41.80
CA ASP A 105 8.21 13.51 -42.35
C ASP A 105 9.28 12.79 -41.50
N THR A 106 10.08 13.53 -40.71
CA THR A 106 11.08 12.95 -39.81
C THR A 106 10.48 12.31 -38.54
N MET A 107 9.35 12.82 -38.04
CA MET A 107 8.72 12.34 -36.81
C MET A 107 7.60 11.31 -37.04
N ARG A 108 7.09 11.23 -38.27
CA ARG A 108 6.08 10.26 -38.71
C ARG A 108 6.50 8.80 -38.48
N LYS A 109 7.80 8.49 -38.60
CA LYS A 109 8.33 7.13 -38.36
C LYS A 109 8.10 6.66 -36.91
N HIS A 110 8.27 7.56 -35.93
CA HIS A 110 8.04 7.24 -34.52
C HIS A 110 6.56 7.12 -34.14
N LEU A 111 5.68 7.85 -34.84
CA LEU A 111 4.22 7.71 -34.68
C LEU A 111 3.73 6.34 -35.17
N LEU A 112 4.29 5.84 -36.28
CA LEU A 112 3.99 4.53 -36.85
C LEU A 112 4.51 3.38 -35.97
N GLU A 113 5.73 3.48 -35.43
CA GLU A 113 6.30 2.48 -34.51
C GLU A 113 5.48 2.33 -33.21
N MET A 114 4.84 3.41 -32.75
CA MET A 114 4.02 3.39 -31.53
C MET A 114 2.52 3.14 -31.79
N LYS A 115 2.12 2.81 -33.04
CA LYS A 115 0.72 2.56 -33.45
C LYS A 115 -0.26 3.70 -33.11
N LEU A 116 0.22 4.95 -33.05
CA LEU A 116 -0.62 6.11 -32.70
C LEU A 116 -1.36 6.72 -33.90
N VAL A 117 -0.98 6.35 -35.13
CA VAL A 117 -1.54 6.89 -36.39
C VAL A 117 -2.98 6.39 -36.67
N GLU A 118 -3.34 5.19 -36.22
CA GLU A 118 -4.68 4.61 -36.45
C GLU A 118 -5.81 5.36 -35.70
N PHE A 119 -5.46 6.27 -34.77
CA PHE A 119 -6.43 7.05 -33.98
C PHE A 119 -6.87 8.37 -34.61
N SER A 120 -6.14 8.94 -35.57
CA SER A 120 -6.55 10.17 -36.27
C SER A 120 -7.69 9.94 -37.26
N THR A 121 -7.93 8.69 -37.65
CA THR A 121 -9.00 8.25 -38.54
C THR A 121 -10.05 7.45 -37.78
N ARG A 122 -10.88 8.10 -36.96
CA ARG A 122 -12.18 7.53 -36.58
C ARG A 122 -13.22 7.89 -37.64
N PRO A 123 -13.96 6.93 -38.20
CA PRO A 123 -15.19 7.25 -38.91
C PRO A 123 -16.21 7.75 -37.88
N SER A 124 -16.75 8.94 -38.15
CA SER A 124 -17.92 9.51 -37.49
C SER A 124 -19.17 8.68 -37.80
N LYS A 125 -19.34 7.53 -37.14
CA LYS A 125 -20.64 6.84 -37.09
C LYS A 125 -20.97 6.45 -35.67
N GLU A 126 -21.77 7.31 -35.04
CA GLU A 126 -22.64 6.98 -33.91
C GLU A 126 -23.33 5.65 -34.20
N THR A 127 -22.91 4.60 -33.50
CA THR A 127 -23.59 3.31 -33.55
C THR A 127 -23.95 2.94 -32.13
N THR A 128 -25.23 3.04 -31.81
CA THR A 128 -25.91 2.70 -30.55
C THR A 128 -25.67 1.26 -30.05
N VAL A 129 -24.88 0.47 -30.78
CA VAL A 129 -24.48 -0.92 -30.49
C VAL A 129 -23.23 -0.99 -29.57
N GLU A 130 -22.45 0.09 -29.41
CA GLU A 130 -21.19 0.06 -28.63
C GLU A 130 -21.36 0.11 -27.09
N TYR A 131 -22.37 0.83 -26.57
CA TYR A 131 -22.45 1.08 -25.13
C TYR A 131 -22.90 -0.17 -24.34
N SER A 132 -23.85 -0.95 -24.88
CA SER A 132 -24.28 -2.21 -24.27
C SER A 132 -23.16 -3.25 -24.28
N ASP A 133 -22.41 -3.33 -25.38
CA ASP A 133 -21.27 -4.23 -25.53
C ASP A 133 -20.13 -3.86 -24.59
N PHE A 134 -19.81 -2.58 -24.45
CA PHE A 134 -18.85 -2.11 -23.44
C PHE A 134 -19.32 -2.46 -22.02
N LYS A 135 -20.60 -2.21 -21.72
CA LYS A 135 -21.15 -2.46 -20.39
C LYS A 135 -21.07 -3.94 -20.00
N VAL A 136 -21.42 -4.84 -20.92
CA VAL A 136 -21.43 -6.29 -20.67
C VAL A 136 -20.03 -6.89 -20.73
N LYS A 137 -19.25 -6.59 -21.78
CA LYS A 137 -17.96 -7.27 -22.04
C LYS A 137 -16.79 -6.65 -21.28
N THR A 138 -16.91 -5.39 -20.85
CA THR A 138 -15.82 -4.67 -20.17
C THR A 138 -16.22 -4.25 -18.76
N TYR A 139 -17.26 -3.44 -18.60
CA TYR A 139 -17.59 -2.84 -17.30
C TYR A 139 -17.99 -3.88 -16.26
N PHE A 140 -18.96 -4.75 -16.55
CA PHE A 140 -19.39 -5.79 -15.61
C PHE A 140 -18.30 -6.83 -15.34
N VAL A 141 -17.52 -7.22 -16.36
CA VAL A 141 -16.39 -8.15 -16.19
C VAL A 141 -15.35 -7.59 -15.22
N VAL A 142 -14.98 -6.32 -15.38
CA VAL A 142 -14.04 -5.64 -14.47
C VAL A 142 -14.62 -5.50 -13.07
N LEU A 143 -15.92 -5.19 -12.93
CA LEU A 143 -16.59 -5.09 -11.63
C LEU A 143 -16.66 -6.43 -10.89
N ASP A 144 -17.05 -7.49 -11.58
CA ASP A 144 -17.14 -8.85 -11.01
C ASP A 144 -15.77 -9.33 -10.57
N GLN A 145 -14.75 -9.07 -11.39
CA GLN A 145 -13.37 -9.38 -11.03
C GLN A 145 -12.91 -8.54 -9.84
N LEU A 146 -13.20 -7.23 -9.80
CA LEU A 146 -12.87 -6.38 -8.67
C LEU A 146 -13.49 -6.92 -7.38
N ARG A 147 -14.77 -7.30 -7.41
CA ARG A 147 -15.47 -7.93 -6.28
C ARG A 147 -14.79 -9.23 -5.86
N SER A 148 -14.54 -10.14 -6.80
CA SER A 148 -13.90 -11.42 -6.51
C SER A 148 -12.51 -11.24 -5.89
N GLN A 149 -11.73 -10.28 -6.40
CA GLN A 149 -10.37 -9.99 -5.93
C GLN A 149 -10.37 -9.33 -4.55
N LEU A 150 -11.37 -8.50 -4.24
CA LEU A 150 -11.59 -7.95 -2.89
C LEU A 150 -11.97 -9.05 -1.90
N GLU A 151 -12.95 -9.89 -2.24
CA GLU A 151 -13.42 -10.98 -1.37
C GLU A 151 -12.27 -11.96 -1.04
N LYS A 152 -11.52 -12.42 -2.06
CA LYS A 152 -10.35 -13.29 -1.89
C LYS A 152 -9.27 -12.71 -0.97
N ARG A 153 -9.05 -11.39 -1.04
CA ARG A 153 -8.04 -10.74 -0.20
C ARG A 153 -8.57 -10.47 1.20
N ASN A 154 -9.85 -10.14 1.33
CA ASN A 154 -10.52 -9.94 2.61
C ASN A 154 -10.52 -11.22 3.46
N GLU A 155 -10.64 -12.39 2.84
CA GLU A 155 -10.58 -13.69 3.54
C GLU A 155 -9.31 -13.84 4.40
N LYS A 156 -8.16 -13.36 3.93
CA LYS A 156 -6.90 -13.39 4.69
C LYS A 156 -6.97 -12.55 5.97
N TYR A 157 -7.62 -11.39 5.91
CA TYR A 157 -7.86 -10.56 7.09
C TYR A 157 -8.91 -11.21 8.02
N GLY A 158 -9.95 -11.79 7.45
CA GLY A 158 -10.97 -12.54 8.20
C GLY A 158 -10.38 -13.70 9.00
N ASN A 159 -9.44 -14.45 8.42
CA ASN A 159 -8.75 -15.54 9.10
C ASN A 159 -7.90 -15.06 10.28
N LEU A 160 -7.23 -13.91 10.15
CA LEU A 160 -6.51 -13.30 11.29
C LEU A 160 -7.50 -12.87 12.38
N LEU A 161 -8.57 -12.18 11.99
CA LEU A 161 -9.56 -11.62 12.90
C LEU A 161 -10.42 -12.68 13.57
N LYS A 162 -10.53 -13.90 13.03
CA LYS A 162 -11.38 -14.97 13.59
C LYS A 162 -11.16 -15.19 15.10
N ASN A 163 -9.90 -15.18 15.54
CA ASN A 163 -9.55 -15.43 16.95
C ASN A 163 -9.66 -14.16 17.81
N TYR A 164 -9.63 -12.97 17.20
CA TYR A 164 -9.69 -11.68 17.89
C TYR A 164 -11.08 -11.01 17.79
N ASN A 165 -12.01 -11.56 17.01
CA ASN A 165 -13.30 -10.95 16.72
C ASN A 165 -14.16 -10.72 17.96
N PHE A 166 -13.92 -11.51 19.02
CA PHE A 166 -14.63 -11.36 20.29
C PHE A 166 -14.33 -10.02 20.97
N PHE A 167 -13.16 -9.39 20.74
CA PHE A 167 -12.83 -8.07 21.29
C PHE A 167 -13.82 -7.01 20.84
N PHE A 168 -14.22 -7.02 19.57
CA PHE A 168 -15.20 -6.07 19.02
C PHE A 168 -16.62 -6.28 19.54
N LYS A 169 -16.91 -7.45 20.11
CA LYS A 169 -18.24 -7.85 20.60
C LYS A 169 -18.25 -8.12 22.10
N LEU A 170 -17.27 -7.61 22.86
CA LEU A 170 -17.13 -7.88 24.29
C LEU A 170 -18.39 -7.51 25.08
N THR A 171 -18.99 -6.36 24.78
CA THR A 171 -20.20 -5.86 25.46
C THR A 171 -21.46 -6.66 25.09
N GLU A 172 -21.56 -7.14 23.84
CA GLU A 172 -22.71 -7.91 23.33
C GLU A 172 -22.71 -9.38 23.77
N MET A 173 -21.52 -9.96 23.98
CA MET A 173 -21.38 -11.40 24.26
C MET A 173 -21.59 -11.73 25.74
N THR A 174 -21.97 -12.98 26.02
CA THR A 174 -22.06 -13.51 27.39
C THR A 174 -20.68 -13.85 27.94
N SER A 175 -20.51 -13.76 29.27
CA SER A 175 -19.23 -14.07 29.96
C SER A 175 -18.68 -15.46 29.62
N ILE A 176 -19.57 -16.46 29.49
CA ILE A 176 -19.21 -17.84 29.13
C ILE A 176 -18.59 -17.90 27.72
N LYS A 177 -19.16 -17.17 26.75
CA LYS A 177 -18.64 -17.15 25.38
C LYS A 177 -17.31 -16.39 25.29
N VAL A 178 -17.17 -15.28 26.02
CA VAL A 178 -15.91 -14.52 26.11
C VAL A 178 -14.80 -15.40 26.68
N ARG A 179 -15.07 -16.12 27.77
CA ARG A 179 -14.11 -17.04 28.39
C ARG A 179 -13.64 -18.11 27.40
N LYS A 180 -14.56 -18.79 26.70
CA LYS A 180 -14.22 -19.80 25.69
C LYS A 180 -13.35 -19.25 24.55
N ASN A 181 -13.67 -18.06 24.04
CA ASN A 181 -12.87 -17.44 22.97
C ASN A 181 -11.49 -17.00 23.47
N ALA A 182 -11.41 -16.48 24.70
CA ALA A 182 -10.15 -16.12 25.32
C ALA A 182 -9.27 -17.35 25.58
N GLU A 183 -9.86 -18.48 25.98
CA GLU A 183 -9.16 -19.76 26.12
C GLU A 183 -8.63 -20.27 24.76
N ILE A 184 -9.38 -20.12 23.67
CA ILE A 184 -8.90 -20.48 22.33
C ILE A 184 -7.66 -19.64 21.96
N LEU A 185 -7.69 -18.33 22.22
CA LEU A 185 -6.57 -17.45 21.93
C LEU A 185 -5.36 -17.76 22.84
N GLN A 186 -5.60 -18.00 24.12
CA GLN A 186 -4.56 -18.38 25.09
C GLN A 186 -3.88 -19.70 24.73
N ASN A 187 -4.63 -20.67 24.22
CA ASN A 187 -4.06 -21.92 23.74
C ASN A 187 -3.17 -21.76 22.51
N GLU A 188 -3.42 -20.73 21.68
CA GLU A 188 -2.59 -20.40 20.52
C GLU A 188 -1.29 -19.69 20.94
N TYR A 189 -1.35 -18.81 21.94
CA TYR A 189 -0.21 -17.99 22.40
C TYR A 189 0.12 -18.24 23.88
N LYS A 190 0.50 -19.49 24.22
CA LYS A 190 0.73 -19.92 25.61
C LYS A 190 1.89 -19.21 26.29
N ASP A 191 2.89 -18.79 25.52
CA ASP A 191 4.09 -18.11 26.03
C ASP A 191 3.83 -16.61 26.29
N ASP A 192 2.88 -16.01 25.59
CA ASP A 192 2.53 -14.58 25.73
C ASP A 192 1.33 -14.35 26.67
N LEU A 193 0.39 -15.30 26.73
CA LEU A 193 -0.88 -15.19 27.47
C LEU A 193 -0.96 -16.22 28.60
N SER A 194 -1.04 -15.71 29.83
CA SER A 194 -1.26 -16.55 31.02
C SER A 194 -2.67 -17.15 31.06
N THR A 195 -2.85 -18.19 31.86
CA THR A 195 -4.16 -18.80 32.17
C THR A 195 -5.15 -17.80 32.78
N LEU A 196 -4.64 -16.71 33.37
CA LEU A 196 -5.46 -15.60 33.91
C LEU A 196 -6.16 -14.76 32.83
N PHE A 197 -5.69 -14.81 31.58
CA PHE A 197 -6.20 -13.99 30.47
C PHE A 197 -7.72 -14.11 30.28
N ALA A 198 -8.27 -15.32 30.40
CA ALA A 198 -9.69 -15.53 30.23
C ALA A 198 -10.55 -14.87 31.32
N ASN A 199 -10.04 -14.79 32.55
CA ASN A 199 -10.69 -14.06 33.65
C ASN A 199 -10.53 -12.56 33.47
N GLU A 200 -9.35 -12.11 33.05
CA GLU A 200 -9.07 -10.71 32.74
C GLU A 200 -10.04 -10.17 31.67
N CYS A 201 -10.30 -10.93 30.61
CA CYS A 201 -11.27 -10.58 29.57
C CYS A 201 -12.70 -10.41 30.11
N VAL A 202 -13.10 -11.25 31.07
CA VAL A 202 -14.43 -11.15 31.71
C VAL A 202 -14.50 -9.91 32.60
N HIS A 203 -13.44 -9.60 33.36
CA HIS A 203 -13.39 -8.39 34.17
C HIS A 203 -13.37 -7.12 33.32
N PHE A 204 -12.58 -7.11 32.25
CA PHE A 204 -12.53 -5.99 31.31
C PHE A 204 -13.87 -5.78 30.62
N ARG A 205 -14.58 -6.85 30.25
CA ARG A 205 -15.97 -6.74 29.77
C ARG A 205 -16.86 -6.03 30.79
N SER A 206 -16.83 -6.45 32.05
CA SER A 206 -17.63 -5.80 33.10
C SER A 206 -17.27 -4.33 33.28
N HIS A 207 -15.97 -4.00 33.15
CA HIS A 207 -15.50 -2.62 33.15
C HIS A 207 -16.06 -1.83 31.95
N LEU A 208 -16.00 -2.37 30.72
CA LEU A 208 -16.58 -1.72 29.53
C LEU A 208 -18.10 -1.50 29.67
N LEU A 209 -18.82 -2.43 30.27
CA LEU A 209 -20.26 -2.27 30.54
C LEU A 209 -20.55 -1.16 31.55
N SER A 210 -19.66 -0.92 32.52
CA SER A 210 -19.80 0.17 33.48
C SER A 210 -19.58 1.55 32.86
N ILE A 211 -18.83 1.63 31.74
CA ILE A 211 -18.60 2.87 30.98
C ILE A 211 -19.81 3.22 30.10
N GLY A 212 -20.62 2.24 29.70
CA GLY A 212 -21.83 2.47 28.90
C GLY A 212 -21.53 2.88 27.45
N ASP A 213 -22.22 3.92 26.96
CA ASP A 213 -22.16 4.34 25.55
C ASP A 213 -20.80 4.96 25.12
N GLU A 214 -19.98 5.40 26.07
CA GLU A 214 -18.63 5.91 25.82
C GLU A 214 -17.57 4.79 25.69
N ALA A 215 -18.00 3.52 25.75
CA ALA A 215 -17.07 2.40 25.68
C ALA A 215 -16.32 2.37 24.33
N PRO A 216 -15.00 2.09 24.34
CA PRO A 216 -14.20 2.02 23.13
C PRO A 216 -14.67 0.89 22.21
N LYS A 217 -14.95 1.23 20.95
CA LYS A 217 -15.40 0.27 19.91
C LYS A 217 -14.26 -0.26 19.05
N THR A 218 -13.17 0.49 18.95
CA THR A 218 -11.99 0.08 18.16
C THR A 218 -10.88 -0.43 19.08
N ILE A 219 -10.03 -1.32 18.55
CA ILE A 219 -8.86 -1.85 19.27
C ILE A 219 -7.90 -0.72 19.67
N GLN A 220 -7.76 0.29 18.82
CA GLN A 220 -6.89 1.45 19.09
C GLN A 220 -7.44 2.28 20.26
N ASP A 221 -8.75 2.48 20.32
CA ASP A 221 -9.39 3.18 21.43
C ASP A 221 -9.31 2.36 22.72
N MET A 222 -9.46 1.03 22.64
CA MET A 222 -9.27 0.14 23.79
C MET A 222 -7.86 0.27 24.37
N CYS A 223 -6.82 0.23 23.52
CA CYS A 223 -5.45 0.50 23.94
C CYS A 223 -5.27 1.91 24.52
N GLY A 224 -5.94 2.91 23.94
CA GLY A 224 -5.92 4.28 24.41
C GLY A 224 -6.52 4.42 25.81
N VAL A 225 -7.66 3.76 26.06
CA VAL A 225 -8.33 3.73 27.37
C VAL A 225 -7.45 3.06 28.42
N LEU A 226 -6.82 1.92 28.08
CA LEU A 226 -5.90 1.24 29.00
C LEU A 226 -4.75 2.14 29.46
N ARG A 227 -4.19 2.95 28.54
CA ARG A 227 -3.09 3.87 28.82
C ARG A 227 -3.54 5.14 29.55
N LYS A 228 -4.65 5.75 29.13
CA LYS A 228 -5.15 7.00 29.72
C LYS A 228 -5.60 6.82 31.17
N ASN A 229 -6.17 5.65 31.48
CA ASN A 229 -6.70 5.35 32.81
C ASN A 229 -5.73 4.53 33.68
N ASP A 230 -4.48 4.35 33.24
CA ASP A 230 -3.44 3.56 33.92
C ASP A 230 -3.87 2.13 34.29
N LEU A 231 -4.65 1.50 33.41
CA LEU A 231 -5.22 0.17 33.62
C LEU A 231 -4.31 -0.97 33.13
N ILE A 232 -3.11 -0.65 32.63
CA ILE A 232 -2.17 -1.65 32.09
C ILE A 232 -1.74 -2.64 33.18
N GLY A 233 -1.54 -2.17 34.41
CA GLY A 233 -1.21 -3.05 35.55
C GLY A 233 -2.36 -3.98 35.94
N MET A 234 -3.61 -3.55 35.71
CA MET A 234 -4.80 -4.35 36.01
C MET A 234 -5.15 -5.33 34.88
N TYR A 235 -4.86 -4.93 33.63
CA TYR A 235 -5.16 -5.71 32.43
C TYR A 235 -3.93 -5.91 31.52
N PRO A 236 -2.87 -6.58 32.01
CA PRO A 236 -1.63 -6.74 31.26
C PRO A 236 -1.76 -7.65 30.05
N TYR A 237 -2.51 -8.76 30.15
CA TYR A 237 -2.63 -9.73 29.05
C TYR A 237 -3.57 -9.22 27.94
N ILE A 238 -4.56 -8.39 28.29
CA ILE A 238 -5.37 -7.68 27.30
C ILE A 238 -4.50 -6.69 26.54
N ASP A 239 -3.68 -5.87 27.22
CA ASP A 239 -2.77 -4.95 26.53
C ASP A 239 -1.81 -5.70 25.57
N VAL A 240 -1.21 -6.81 26.03
CA VAL A 240 -0.38 -7.68 25.17
C VAL A 240 -1.16 -8.16 23.94
N SER A 241 -2.35 -8.74 24.13
CA SER A 241 -3.15 -9.29 23.03
C SER A 241 -3.60 -8.21 22.02
N LEU A 242 -4.00 -7.03 22.49
CA LEU A 242 -4.39 -5.91 21.62
C LEU A 242 -3.17 -5.36 20.87
N ARG A 243 -2.00 -5.29 21.52
CA ARG A 243 -0.75 -4.92 20.85
C ARG A 243 -0.32 -5.93 19.80
N MET A 244 -0.42 -7.23 20.06
CA MET A 244 -0.14 -8.27 19.07
C MET A 244 -0.99 -8.07 17.81
N LEU A 245 -2.28 -7.79 17.98
CA LEU A 245 -3.19 -7.53 16.87
C LEU A 245 -2.86 -6.24 16.12
N LEU A 246 -2.54 -5.14 16.81
CA LEU A 246 -2.15 -3.87 16.18
C LEU A 246 -0.80 -3.95 15.46
N CYS A 247 0.15 -4.74 15.97
CA CYS A 247 1.49 -4.87 15.38
C CYS A 247 1.51 -5.80 14.16
N THR A 248 0.55 -6.73 14.04
CA THR A 248 0.46 -7.67 12.91
C THR A 248 0.26 -6.99 11.53
N PRO A 249 -0.67 -6.04 11.33
CA PRO A 249 -0.81 -5.34 10.04
C PRO A 249 0.26 -4.28 9.81
N VAL A 250 0.73 -3.61 10.88
CA VAL A 250 1.74 -2.53 10.81
C VAL A 250 3.11 -3.08 10.39
N SER A 251 3.50 -4.26 10.89
CA SER A 251 4.78 -4.88 10.56
C SER A 251 4.94 -5.15 9.06
N ASN A 252 3.88 -5.59 8.37
CA ASN A 252 3.92 -5.87 6.93
C ASN A 252 4.12 -4.59 6.10
N CYS A 253 3.37 -3.52 6.41
CA CYS A 253 3.48 -2.23 5.72
C CYS A 253 4.85 -1.57 5.93
N LEU A 254 5.37 -1.57 7.16
CA LEU A 254 6.69 -1.01 7.48
C LEU A 254 7.81 -1.80 6.82
N THR A 255 7.70 -3.12 6.80
CA THR A 255 8.65 -4.00 6.13
C THR A 255 8.68 -3.73 4.63
N GLU A 256 7.52 -3.62 3.98
CA GLU A 256 7.42 -3.25 2.55
C GLU A 256 8.02 -1.88 2.26
N ARG A 257 7.73 -0.88 3.10
CA ARG A 257 8.29 0.47 2.98
C ARG A 257 9.80 0.47 3.09
N SER A 258 10.35 -0.24 4.08
CA SER A 258 11.78 -0.34 4.34
C SER A 258 12.52 -1.02 3.19
N PHE A 259 11.99 -2.13 2.67
CA PHE A 259 12.60 -2.79 1.50
C PHE A 259 12.46 -1.98 0.20
N SER A 260 11.34 -1.29 0.01
CA SER A 260 11.15 -0.39 -1.12
C SER A 260 12.17 0.76 -1.09
N CYS A 261 12.41 1.30 0.11
CA CYS A 261 13.44 2.30 0.36
C CYS A 261 14.84 1.76 0.06
N LEU A 262 15.20 0.59 0.61
CA LEU A 262 16.46 -0.09 0.32
C LEU A 262 16.69 -0.33 -1.18
N LYS A 263 15.64 -0.71 -1.92
CA LYS A 263 15.71 -0.87 -3.38
C LYS A 263 16.05 0.44 -4.10
N ARG A 264 15.60 1.59 -3.59
CA ARG A 264 15.92 2.91 -4.14
C ARG A 264 17.32 3.38 -3.76
N VAL A 265 17.77 3.09 -2.55
CA VAL A 265 19.13 3.42 -2.08
C VAL A 265 20.17 2.58 -2.82
N LYS A 266 19.91 1.29 -2.99
CA LYS A 266 20.76 0.32 -3.70
C LYS A 266 20.50 0.37 -5.21
N THR A 267 21.02 1.40 -5.86
CA THR A 267 21.06 1.48 -7.33
C THR A 267 22.26 0.69 -7.89
N TYR A 268 22.19 0.32 -9.17
CA TYR A 268 23.28 -0.39 -9.87
C TYR A 268 24.63 0.35 -9.75
N LEU A 269 24.61 1.68 -9.80
CA LEU A 269 25.78 2.55 -9.61
C LEU A 269 26.35 2.55 -8.18
N ARG A 270 25.64 1.97 -7.22
CA ARG A 270 26.02 1.92 -5.79
C ARG A 270 26.22 0.48 -5.29
N SER A 271 26.50 -0.45 -6.21
CA SER A 271 26.67 -1.89 -5.92
C SER A 271 27.84 -2.21 -4.98
N CYS A 272 28.81 -1.29 -4.82
CA CYS A 272 30.01 -1.46 -4.00
C CYS A 272 29.98 -0.73 -2.65
N ILE A 273 28.81 -0.23 -2.19
CA ILE A 273 28.69 0.36 -0.86
C ILE A 273 28.89 -0.71 0.23
N SER A 274 29.62 -0.37 1.30
CA SER A 274 29.78 -1.23 2.48
C SER A 274 28.45 -1.46 3.20
N ALA A 275 28.30 -2.63 3.83
CA ALA A 275 27.05 -3.03 4.49
C ALA A 275 26.61 -2.04 5.58
N GLU A 276 27.56 -1.50 6.34
CA GLU A 276 27.33 -0.51 7.40
C GLU A 276 26.76 0.80 6.82
N ARG A 277 27.46 1.40 5.84
CA ARG A 277 27.00 2.63 5.19
C ARG A 277 25.65 2.46 4.49
N LEU A 278 25.35 1.27 3.95
CA LEU A 278 24.04 0.97 3.38
C LEU A 278 22.94 0.97 4.44
N SER A 279 23.23 0.38 5.60
CA SER A 279 22.28 0.31 6.72
C SER A 279 21.95 1.71 7.23
N ASP A 280 22.97 2.55 7.45
CA ASP A 280 22.79 3.93 7.91
C ASP A 280 21.98 4.77 6.90
N LEU A 281 22.31 4.68 5.61
CA LEU A 281 21.57 5.34 4.55
C LEU A 281 20.12 4.86 4.47
N ALA A 282 19.87 3.57 4.69
CA ALA A 282 18.53 3.02 4.70
C ALA A 282 17.72 3.56 5.88
N ILE A 283 18.31 3.60 7.09
CA ILE A 283 17.66 4.14 8.29
C ILE A 283 17.30 5.61 8.09
N MET A 284 18.25 6.43 7.61
CA MET A 284 18.00 7.85 7.35
C MET A 284 16.87 8.09 6.33
N ASN A 285 16.75 7.24 5.30
CA ASN A 285 15.68 7.38 4.31
C ASN A 285 14.34 6.78 4.78
N ILE A 286 14.34 5.77 5.65
CA ILE A 286 13.12 5.22 6.26
C ILE A 286 12.52 6.25 7.21
N GLU A 287 13.36 6.81 8.08
CA GLU A 287 13.02 7.85 9.06
C GLU A 287 13.33 9.25 8.53
N PHE A 288 13.00 9.50 7.25
CA PHE A 288 13.26 10.78 6.61
C PHE A 288 12.58 11.94 7.35
N ASP A 289 11.37 11.71 7.88
CA ASP A 289 10.60 12.72 8.63
C ASP A 289 11.30 13.18 9.91
N VAL A 290 12.13 12.31 10.52
CA VAL A 290 12.96 12.64 11.68
C VAL A 290 14.27 13.26 11.21
N THR A 291 14.93 12.64 10.22
CA THR A 291 16.22 13.09 9.68
C THR A 291 16.13 14.52 9.12
N ALA A 292 15.03 14.87 8.47
CA ALA A 292 14.80 16.21 7.92
C ALA A 292 14.62 17.30 9.01
N LYS A 293 14.36 16.92 10.26
CA LYS A 293 14.22 17.83 11.40
C LYS A 293 15.52 18.01 12.20
N ILE A 294 16.56 17.24 11.89
CA ILE A 294 17.84 17.31 12.58
C ILE A 294 18.59 18.56 12.08
N GLU A 295 19.06 19.40 13.00
CA GLU A 295 19.96 20.50 12.68
C GLU A 295 21.37 19.97 12.37
N PHE A 296 21.85 20.22 11.16
CA PHE A 296 23.13 19.68 10.69
C PHE A 296 24.33 20.44 11.27
N ASP A 297 24.14 21.66 11.78
CA ASP A 297 25.23 22.52 12.25
C ASP A 297 25.95 21.92 13.47
N ASP A 298 25.20 21.36 14.41
CA ASP A 298 25.77 20.69 15.59
C ASP A 298 26.58 19.44 15.21
N ILE A 299 26.09 18.67 14.24
CA ILE A 299 26.75 17.47 13.73
C ILE A 299 28.04 17.84 12.98
N ILE A 300 28.01 18.91 12.18
CA ILE A 300 29.18 19.41 11.46
C ILE A 300 30.25 19.87 12.45
N ASN A 301 29.85 20.60 13.49
CA ASN A 301 30.76 21.06 14.54
C ASN A 301 31.38 19.88 15.30
N GLU A 302 30.57 18.89 15.71
CA GLU A 302 31.06 17.69 16.38
C GLU A 302 32.03 16.89 15.49
N PHE A 303 31.68 16.67 14.21
CA PHE A 303 32.55 15.99 13.25
C PHE A 303 33.88 16.73 13.04
N ALA A 304 33.83 18.06 12.94
CA ALA A 304 35.03 18.90 12.84
C ALA A 304 35.92 18.75 14.08
N THR A 305 35.33 18.69 15.29
CA THR A 305 36.10 18.45 16.52
C THR A 305 36.74 17.06 16.54
N LEU A 306 36.07 16.03 16.02
CA LEU A 306 36.61 14.66 15.97
C LEU A 306 37.74 14.50 14.93
N GLN A 307 37.63 15.14 13.77
CA GLN A 307 38.69 15.13 12.74
C GLN A 307 39.92 15.93 13.16
N SER A 308 39.73 17.04 13.89
CA SER A 308 40.85 17.83 14.43
C SER A 308 41.74 17.07 15.43
N ARG A 309 41.23 15.95 15.99
CA ARG A 309 41.97 15.08 16.92
C ARG A 309 42.76 13.95 16.23
N ARG A 310 42.62 13.75 14.92
CA ARG A 310 43.56 12.90 14.16
C ARG A 310 44.83 13.69 13.87
N LYS A 311 45.75 13.71 14.85
CA LYS A 311 47.13 14.14 14.64
C LYS A 311 47.80 13.19 13.63
N ILE A 312 48.44 13.81 12.64
CA ILE A 312 49.35 13.22 11.64
C ILE A 312 50.42 12.37 12.33
#